data_AF-A0A6S6WMR2-F1
#
_entry.id   AF-A0A6S6WMR2-F1
#
_cell.length_a   1.000
_cell.length_b   1.000
_cell.length_c   1.000
_cell.angle_alpha   90.00
_cell.angle_beta   90.00
_cell.angle_gamma   90.00
#
_symmetry.space_group_name_H-M   'P 1'
#
loop_
_entity.id
_entity.type
_entity.pdbx_description
1 polymer ?
#
loop_
_entity_poly.entity_id
_entity_poly.type
_entity_poly.pdbx_seq_one_letter_code
_entity_poly.pdbx_strand_id
1 'polypeptide(L)'
;MKNKQHYFLQDLLKGRLKILVHGWLFPEEYDFMGDSISDAKDRRRGINPMSEEYTNKVNERRRQLGVSPLGGDGQDKAAGSSDYAEKIAQQELSKAEDLFSSYLSEALYELDLANTCCKENECFDEYDRIARTVIDAEKDGCPFTKALPDVMVTSFGRDAFDHRTFNTMNETVVKEVARLIAINIET
;
A
#
# COMPACT_ATOMS: atom_id res chain seq x y z
N MET A 1 -5.23 -8.02 25.49
CA MET A 1 -4.14 -7.25 24.85
C MET A 1 -3.76 -8.00 23.59
N LYS A 2 -4.00 -7.45 22.39
CA LYS A 2 -3.54 -8.11 21.15
C LYS A 2 -2.01 -8.07 21.15
N ASN A 3 -1.35 -9.21 20.95
CA ASN A 3 0.11 -9.28 20.78
C ASN A 3 0.52 -8.21 19.76
N LYS A 4 1.37 -7.26 20.17
CA LYS A 4 2.00 -6.33 19.21
C LYS A 4 2.88 -7.20 18.31
N GLN A 5 2.38 -7.53 17.13
CA GLN A 5 3.15 -8.30 16.17
C GLN A 5 4.33 -7.45 15.71
N HIS A 6 5.51 -8.07 15.77
CA HIS A 6 6.78 -7.46 15.41
C HIS A 6 7.02 -7.68 13.92
N TYR A 7 6.80 -6.64 13.12
CA TYR A 7 7.01 -6.68 11.68
C TYR A 7 8.05 -5.67 11.24
N PHE A 8 8.80 -6.04 10.20
CA PHE A 8 9.69 -5.14 9.47
C PHE A 8 8.90 -4.36 8.42
N LEU A 9 9.45 -3.24 7.95
CA LEU A 9 8.78 -2.36 7.00
C LEU A 9 8.43 -3.11 5.71
N GLN A 10 9.35 -3.93 5.18
CA GLN A 10 9.11 -4.70 3.95
C GLN A 10 7.88 -5.62 4.08
N ASP A 11 7.67 -6.24 5.24
CA ASP A 11 6.60 -7.22 5.45
C ASP A 11 5.24 -6.51 5.41
N LEU A 12 5.20 -5.30 5.98
CA LEU A 12 4.03 -4.45 5.99
C LEU A 12 3.73 -3.86 4.61
N LEU A 13 4.78 -3.47 3.86
CA LEU A 13 4.64 -2.91 2.51
C LEU A 13 4.18 -3.96 1.51
N LYS A 14 4.69 -5.19 1.57
CA LYS A 14 4.34 -6.27 0.61
C LYS A 14 2.83 -6.43 0.44
N GLY A 15 2.11 -6.55 1.56
CA GLY A 15 0.65 -6.72 1.53
C GLY A 15 -0.09 -5.50 0.99
N ARG A 16 0.38 -4.29 1.30
CA ARG A 16 -0.24 -3.03 0.85
C ARG A 16 -0.01 -2.80 -0.64
N LEU A 17 1.21 -2.99 -1.12
CA LEU A 17 1.56 -2.85 -2.52
C LEU A 17 0.80 -3.85 -3.39
N LYS A 18 0.66 -5.11 -2.96
CA LYS A 18 -0.17 -6.09 -3.67
C LYS A 18 -1.59 -5.58 -3.90
N ILE A 19 -2.22 -5.01 -2.87
CA ILE A 19 -3.59 -4.47 -2.97
C ILE A 19 -3.64 -3.29 -3.94
N LEU A 20 -2.69 -2.35 -3.85
CA LEU A 20 -2.64 -1.17 -4.72
C LEU A 20 -2.42 -1.56 -6.18
N VAL A 21 -1.45 -2.43 -6.45
CA VAL A 21 -1.13 -2.95 -7.78
C VAL A 21 -2.31 -3.73 -8.36
N HIS A 22 -2.97 -4.57 -7.55
CA HIS A 22 -4.12 -5.35 -8.01
C HIS A 22 -5.29 -4.44 -8.40
N GLY A 23 -5.65 -3.48 -7.55
CA GLY A 23 -6.72 -2.52 -7.84
C GLY A 23 -6.45 -1.65 -9.07
N TRP A 24 -5.18 -1.35 -9.35
CA TRP A 24 -4.80 -0.56 -10.51
C TRP A 24 -4.73 -1.36 -11.82
N LEU A 25 -4.19 -2.59 -11.80
CA LEU A 25 -4.08 -3.46 -12.99
C LEU A 25 -5.38 -4.18 -13.34
N PHE A 26 -6.18 -4.52 -12.34
CA PHE A 26 -7.41 -5.30 -12.47
C PHE A 26 -8.63 -4.59 -11.84
N PRO A 27 -8.89 -3.30 -12.17
CA PRO A 27 -9.98 -2.54 -11.57
C PRO A 27 -11.37 -3.18 -11.80
N GLU A 28 -11.55 -3.91 -12.90
CA GLU A 28 -12.77 -4.64 -13.23
C GLU A 28 -13.23 -5.62 -12.14
N GLU A 29 -12.30 -6.15 -11.35
CA GLU A 29 -12.61 -7.11 -10.28
C GLU A 29 -13.31 -6.42 -9.11
N TYR A 30 -13.32 -5.09 -9.10
CA TYR A 30 -13.96 -4.25 -8.09
C TYR A 30 -15.22 -3.55 -8.61
N ASP A 31 -15.59 -3.71 -9.89
CA ASP A 31 -16.77 -3.05 -10.48
C ASP A 31 -18.06 -3.40 -9.72
N PHE A 32 -18.13 -4.58 -9.11
CA PHE A 32 -19.26 -4.99 -8.28
C PHE A 32 -19.53 -4.07 -7.07
N MET A 33 -18.54 -3.31 -6.62
CA MET A 33 -18.71 -2.34 -5.54
C MET A 33 -19.60 -1.16 -5.97
N GLY A 34 -19.73 -0.93 -7.29
CA GLY A 34 -20.62 0.06 -7.89
C GLY A 34 -21.90 -0.52 -8.49
N ASP A 35 -22.16 -1.83 -8.35
CA ASP A 35 -23.32 -2.49 -8.93
C ASP A 35 -24.64 -1.87 -8.42
N SER A 36 -25.59 -1.72 -9.33
CA SER A 36 -26.98 -1.50 -8.93
C SER A 36 -27.59 -2.77 -8.33
N ILE A 37 -28.79 -2.66 -7.74
CA ILE A 37 -29.56 -3.84 -7.27
C ILE A 37 -29.82 -4.83 -8.43
N SER A 38 -29.95 -4.34 -9.67
CA SER A 38 -30.14 -5.18 -10.85
C SER A 38 -28.87 -5.96 -11.18
N ASP A 39 -27.74 -5.26 -11.29
CA ASP A 39 -26.45 -5.85 -11.66
C ASP A 39 -26.01 -6.92 -10.65
N ALA A 40 -26.20 -6.63 -9.36
CA ALA A 40 -25.92 -7.59 -8.29
C ALA A 40 -26.80 -8.85 -8.37
N LYS A 41 -28.05 -8.74 -8.86
CA LYS A 41 -28.92 -9.91 -9.09
C LYS A 41 -28.49 -10.71 -10.31
N ASP A 42 -28.04 -10.04 -11.36
CA ASP A 42 -27.55 -10.69 -12.58
C ASP A 42 -26.25 -11.47 -12.28
N ARG A 43 -25.30 -10.89 -11.53
CA ARG A 43 -24.11 -11.63 -11.06
C ARG A 43 -24.46 -12.86 -10.23
N ARG A 44 -25.47 -12.77 -9.33
CA ARG A 44 -25.95 -13.94 -8.55
C ARG A 44 -26.53 -15.05 -9.43
N ARG A 45 -26.96 -14.74 -10.65
CA ARG A 45 -27.41 -15.70 -11.66
C ARG A 45 -26.28 -16.19 -12.56
N GLY A 46 -25.04 -15.75 -12.33
CA GLY A 46 -23.90 -16.05 -13.17
C GLY A 46 -23.86 -15.25 -14.47
N ILE A 47 -24.58 -14.14 -14.54
CA ILE A 47 -24.63 -13.24 -15.70
C ILE A 47 -23.71 -12.06 -15.41
N ASN A 48 -22.72 -11.84 -16.26
CA ASN A 48 -21.87 -10.66 -16.19
C ASN A 48 -22.67 -9.40 -16.60
N PRO A 49 -22.89 -8.42 -15.71
CA PRO A 49 -23.61 -7.18 -16.04
C PRO A 49 -22.77 -6.23 -16.90
N MET A 50 -21.46 -6.48 -17.05
CA MET A 50 -20.59 -5.68 -17.89
C MET A 50 -20.90 -5.88 -19.38
N SER A 51 -20.76 -4.82 -20.16
CA SER A 51 -20.94 -4.89 -21.62
C SER A 51 -19.93 -5.86 -22.25
N GLU A 52 -20.32 -6.44 -23.38
CA GLU A 52 -19.44 -7.33 -24.14
C GLU A 52 -18.18 -6.58 -24.62
N GLU A 53 -18.34 -5.32 -25.07
CA GLU A 53 -17.22 -4.47 -25.48
C GLU A 53 -16.21 -4.27 -24.36
N TYR A 54 -16.67 -3.89 -23.17
CA TYR A 54 -15.79 -3.70 -22.01
C TYR A 54 -15.12 -5.00 -21.58
N THR A 55 -15.89 -6.10 -21.55
CA THR A 55 -15.37 -7.44 -21.21
C THR A 55 -14.29 -7.89 -22.20
N ASN A 56 -14.47 -7.64 -23.50
CA ASN A 56 -13.48 -7.95 -24.53
C ASN A 56 -12.20 -7.14 -24.36
N LYS A 57 -12.31 -5.83 -24.12
CA LYS A 57 -11.18 -4.94 -23.85
C LYS A 57 -10.38 -5.39 -22.63
N VAL A 58 -11.06 -5.69 -21.54
CA VAL A 58 -10.43 -6.15 -20.29
C VAL A 58 -9.76 -7.51 -20.48
N ASN A 59 -10.44 -8.47 -21.11
CA ASN A 59 -9.89 -9.80 -21.37
C ASN A 59 -8.66 -9.74 -22.28
N GLU A 60 -8.60 -8.79 -23.22
CA GLU A 60 -7.41 -8.57 -24.03
C GLU A 60 -6.23 -8.08 -23.19
N ARG A 61 -6.45 -7.08 -22.31
CA ARG A 61 -5.41 -6.64 -21.37
C ARG A 61 -4.95 -7.79 -20.46
N ARG A 62 -5.88 -8.59 -19.92
CA ARG A 62 -5.54 -9.75 -19.08
C ARG A 62 -4.66 -10.76 -19.83
N ARG A 63 -4.98 -11.07 -21.10
CA ARG A 63 -4.16 -11.94 -21.96
C ARG A 63 -2.75 -11.39 -22.18
N GLN A 64 -2.60 -10.08 -22.39
CA GLN A 64 -1.28 -9.45 -22.55
C GLN A 64 -0.42 -9.57 -21.29
N LEU A 65 -1.04 -9.56 -20.11
CA LEU A 65 -0.38 -9.79 -18.83
C LEU A 65 -0.15 -11.28 -18.52
N GLY A 66 -0.63 -12.20 -19.36
CA GLY A 66 -0.57 -13.64 -19.11
C GLY A 66 -1.57 -14.14 -18.06
N VAL A 67 -2.62 -13.36 -17.79
CA VAL A 67 -3.70 -13.67 -16.84
C VAL A 67 -4.93 -14.18 -17.59
N SER A 68 -5.63 -15.17 -17.00
CA SER A 68 -6.85 -15.74 -17.57
C SER A 68 -7.95 -14.69 -17.76
N PRO A 69 -8.78 -14.81 -18.82
CA PRO A 69 -9.99 -14.01 -18.98
C PRO A 69 -10.95 -14.13 -17.80
N LEU A 70 -11.84 -13.14 -17.66
CA LEU A 70 -12.95 -13.18 -16.70
C LEU A 70 -13.90 -14.35 -16.99
N GLY A 71 -14.49 -14.90 -15.94
CA GLY A 71 -15.58 -15.87 -16.04
C GLY A 71 -16.89 -15.27 -16.54
N GLY A 72 -17.89 -16.13 -16.78
CA GLY A 72 -19.22 -15.71 -17.26
C GLY A 72 -19.99 -14.79 -16.32
N ASP A 73 -19.61 -14.71 -15.05
CA ASP A 73 -20.13 -13.80 -14.02
C ASP A 73 -19.27 -12.53 -13.84
N GLY A 74 -18.24 -12.36 -14.67
CA GLY A 74 -17.33 -11.22 -14.64
C GLY A 74 -16.28 -11.28 -13.54
N GLN A 75 -16.03 -12.44 -12.93
CA GLN A 75 -15.03 -12.62 -11.86
C GLN A 75 -13.78 -13.38 -12.33
N ASP A 76 -12.63 -13.13 -11.70
CA ASP A 76 -11.46 -14.01 -11.83
C ASP A 76 -11.73 -15.35 -11.12
N LYS A 77 -11.45 -16.46 -11.80
CA LYS A 77 -11.67 -17.82 -11.30
C LYS A 77 -10.38 -18.54 -10.92
N ALA A 78 -9.22 -18.02 -11.32
CA ALA A 78 -7.96 -18.74 -11.25
C ALA A 78 -6.90 -18.12 -10.33
N ALA A 79 -7.26 -17.07 -9.56
CA ALA A 79 -6.33 -16.27 -8.74
C ALA A 79 -5.13 -15.68 -9.52
N GLY A 80 -5.16 -15.73 -10.86
CA GLY A 80 -4.05 -15.31 -11.70
C GLY A 80 -3.79 -13.82 -11.61
N SER A 81 -4.82 -12.99 -11.39
CA SER A 81 -4.64 -11.55 -11.18
C SER A 81 -3.96 -11.25 -9.85
N SER A 82 -4.34 -11.96 -8.78
CA SER A 82 -3.72 -11.84 -7.45
C SER A 82 -2.24 -12.23 -7.47
N ASP A 83 -1.91 -13.34 -8.13
CA ASP A 83 -0.52 -13.83 -8.23
C ASP A 83 0.33 -12.89 -9.08
N TYR A 84 -0.24 -12.38 -10.18
CA TYR A 84 0.41 -11.37 -11.01
C TYR A 84 0.69 -10.09 -10.19
N ALA A 85 -0.30 -9.58 -9.47
CA ALA A 85 -0.15 -8.39 -8.65
C ALA A 85 0.87 -8.59 -7.52
N GLU A 86 0.93 -9.78 -6.90
CA GLU A 86 1.93 -10.10 -5.90
C GLU A 86 3.35 -10.12 -6.49
N LYS A 87 3.52 -10.69 -7.69
CA LYS A 87 4.80 -10.70 -8.40
C LYS A 87 5.28 -9.27 -8.70
N ILE A 88 4.42 -8.42 -9.25
CA ILE A 88 4.76 -7.02 -9.54
C ILE A 88 5.07 -6.29 -8.24
N ALA A 89 4.22 -6.39 -7.21
CA ALA A 89 4.46 -5.76 -5.92
C ALA A 89 5.80 -6.14 -5.30
N GLN A 90 6.20 -7.42 -5.40
CA GLN A 90 7.51 -7.89 -4.91
C GLN A 90 8.67 -7.32 -5.73
N GLN A 91 8.53 -7.21 -7.05
CA GLN A 91 9.54 -6.63 -7.94
C GLN A 91 9.74 -5.14 -7.63
N GLU A 92 8.66 -4.38 -7.51
CA GLU A 92 8.71 -2.95 -7.21
C GLU A 92 9.23 -2.68 -5.80
N LEU A 93 8.82 -3.50 -4.82
CA LEU A 93 9.35 -3.40 -3.46
C LEU A 93 10.86 -3.64 -3.42
N SER A 94 11.37 -4.61 -4.19
CA SER A 94 12.81 -4.90 -4.26
C SER A 94 13.60 -3.76 -4.94
N LYS A 95 13.05 -3.14 -6.00
CA LYS A 95 13.67 -1.96 -6.63
C LYS A 95 13.69 -0.75 -5.70
N ALA A 96 12.68 -0.63 -4.83
CA ALA A 96 12.52 0.49 -3.91
C ALA A 96 13.34 0.36 -2.61
N GLU A 97 13.98 -0.78 -2.34
CA GLU A 97 14.63 -1.08 -1.05
C GLU A 97 15.69 -0.04 -0.67
N ASP A 98 16.55 0.34 -1.61
CA ASP A 98 17.58 1.36 -1.41
C ASP A 98 16.99 2.77 -1.16
N LEU A 99 15.72 2.98 -1.52
CA LEU A 99 14.99 4.24 -1.39
C LEU A 99 14.06 4.28 -0.17
N PHE A 100 13.97 3.20 0.64
CA PHE A 100 13.05 3.16 1.78
C PHE A 100 13.24 4.32 2.76
N SER A 101 14.49 4.73 3.02
CA SER A 101 14.76 5.88 3.88
C SER A 101 14.19 7.18 3.29
N SER A 102 14.25 7.35 1.96
CA SER A 102 13.72 8.53 1.27
C SER A 102 12.20 8.51 1.29
N TYR A 103 11.56 7.39 0.94
CA TYR A 103 10.11 7.26 1.00
C TYR A 103 9.55 7.42 2.42
N LEU A 104 10.27 6.91 3.42
CA LEU A 104 9.87 7.08 4.82
C LEU A 104 10.00 8.55 5.26
N SER A 105 11.08 9.23 4.88
CA SER A 105 11.26 10.66 5.14
C SER A 105 10.14 11.49 4.53
N GLU A 106 9.85 11.26 3.24
CA GLU A 106 8.77 11.94 2.53
C GLU A 106 7.40 11.67 3.15
N ALA A 107 7.09 10.41 3.49
CA ALA A 107 5.85 10.06 4.16
C ALA A 107 5.71 10.75 5.53
N LEU A 108 6.78 10.82 6.33
CA LEU A 108 6.74 11.49 7.63
C LEU A 108 6.56 13.00 7.49
N TYR A 109 7.25 13.61 6.52
CA TYR A 109 7.10 15.02 6.19
C TYR A 109 5.67 15.35 5.74
N GLU A 110 5.10 14.54 4.85
CA GLU A 110 3.76 14.80 4.32
C GLU A 110 2.66 14.60 5.37
N LEU A 111 2.80 13.59 6.21
CA LEU A 111 1.84 13.28 7.26
C LEU A 111 1.93 14.24 8.46
N ASP A 112 3.11 14.82 8.71
CA ASP A 112 3.41 15.72 9.82
C ASP A 112 2.75 15.28 11.15
N LEU A 113 3.01 14.05 11.55
CA LEU A 113 2.31 13.41 12.68
C LEU A 113 2.55 14.09 14.03
N ALA A 114 3.65 14.83 14.15
CA ALA A 114 4.01 15.59 15.34
C ALA A 114 3.50 17.05 15.28
N ASN A 115 2.78 17.42 14.22
CA ASN A 115 2.30 18.77 13.96
C ASN A 115 3.42 19.81 14.12
N THR A 116 4.55 19.48 13.53
CA THR A 116 5.70 20.36 13.44
C THR A 116 5.43 21.28 12.28
N CYS A 117 5.45 22.60 12.48
CA CYS A 117 5.30 23.55 11.38
C CYS A 117 6.50 23.51 10.38
N CYS A 118 7.12 22.34 10.17
CA CYS A 118 8.24 22.07 9.30
C CYS A 118 7.91 22.26 7.82
N LYS A 119 6.63 22.06 7.41
CA LYS A 119 6.20 22.43 6.05
C LYS A 119 6.36 23.92 5.78
N GLU A 120 6.15 24.76 6.79
CA GLU A 120 6.24 26.22 6.68
C GLU A 120 7.69 26.72 6.67
N ASN A 121 8.64 25.91 7.15
CA ASN A 121 10.05 26.28 7.30
C ASN A 121 11.00 25.49 6.37
N GLU A 122 10.47 24.64 5.49
CA GLU A 122 11.24 23.79 4.57
C GLU A 122 12.35 22.97 5.28
N CYS A 123 12.09 22.55 6.52
CA CYS A 123 13.06 21.83 7.35
C CYS A 123 12.90 20.32 7.15
N PHE A 124 13.60 19.77 6.16
CA PHE A 124 13.50 18.35 5.78
C PHE A 124 14.48 17.43 6.53
N ASP A 125 15.54 17.97 7.13
CA ASP A 125 16.67 17.20 7.66
C ASP A 125 16.32 16.35 8.90
N GLU A 126 15.31 16.76 9.66
CA GLU A 126 14.83 16.04 10.84
C GLU A 126 14.14 14.71 10.48
N TYR A 127 13.21 14.73 9.53
CA TYR A 127 12.56 13.50 9.05
C TYR A 127 13.52 12.58 8.31
N ASP A 128 14.48 13.17 7.60
CA ASP A 128 15.60 12.47 7.00
C ASP A 128 16.43 11.70 8.03
N ARG A 129 16.73 12.33 9.17
CA ARG A 129 17.44 11.70 10.28
C ARG A 129 16.61 10.59 10.92
N ILE A 130 15.34 10.85 11.18
CA ILE A 130 14.41 9.87 11.75
C ILE A 130 14.32 8.65 10.84
N ALA A 131 14.09 8.84 9.54
CA ALA A 131 13.95 7.77 8.58
C ALA A 131 15.21 6.90 8.51
N ARG A 132 16.41 7.50 8.41
CA ARG A 132 17.68 6.76 8.46
C ARG A 132 17.82 5.97 9.76
N THR A 133 17.52 6.59 10.90
CA THR A 133 17.62 5.94 12.21
C THR A 133 16.69 4.74 12.34
N VAL A 134 15.46 4.84 11.81
CA VAL A 134 14.49 3.73 11.81
C VAL A 134 14.99 2.58 10.93
N ILE A 135 15.44 2.86 9.71
CA ILE A 135 15.94 1.84 8.78
C ILE A 135 17.20 1.16 9.31
N ASP A 136 18.12 1.90 9.92
CA ASP A 136 19.33 1.33 10.52
C ASP A 136 18.98 0.45 11.73
N ALA A 137 18.00 0.85 12.55
CA ALA A 137 17.50 0.01 13.64
C ALA A 137 16.89 -1.31 13.11
N GLU A 138 16.20 -1.29 11.96
CA GLU A 138 15.71 -2.51 11.33
C GLU A 138 16.83 -3.44 10.86
N LYS A 139 17.90 -2.89 10.28
CA LYS A 139 19.10 -3.67 9.90
C LYS A 139 19.76 -4.33 11.11
N ASP A 140 19.68 -3.68 12.27
CA ASP A 140 20.14 -4.23 13.56
C ASP A 140 19.13 -5.21 14.20
N GLY A 141 18.02 -5.51 13.53
CA GLY A 141 17.01 -6.47 13.95
C GLY A 141 15.89 -5.91 14.82
N CYS A 142 15.81 -4.58 15.01
CA CYS A 142 14.69 -3.94 15.69
C CYS A 142 13.51 -3.78 14.71
N PRO A 143 12.34 -4.41 14.94
CA PRO A 143 11.21 -4.34 14.01
C PRO A 143 10.71 -2.90 13.82
N PHE A 144 10.35 -2.51 12.59
CA PHE A 144 9.76 -1.20 12.26
C PHE A 144 8.67 -0.75 13.23
N THR A 145 7.76 -1.67 13.54
CA THR A 145 6.62 -1.44 14.46
C THR A 145 7.00 -0.96 15.86
N LYS A 146 8.26 -1.18 16.27
CA LYS A 146 8.86 -0.67 17.50
C LYS A 146 9.77 0.53 17.21
N ALA A 147 10.65 0.42 16.22
CA ALA A 147 11.64 1.44 15.90
C ALA A 147 11.01 2.81 15.60
N LEU A 148 9.98 2.86 14.75
CA LEU A 148 9.37 4.13 14.36
C LEU A 148 8.77 4.91 15.56
N PRO A 149 7.86 4.35 16.38
CA PRO A 149 7.34 5.07 17.54
C PRO A 149 8.43 5.50 18.53
N ASP A 150 9.43 4.65 18.78
CA ASP A 150 10.51 4.93 19.72
C ASP A 150 11.38 6.12 19.24
N VAL A 151 11.75 6.14 17.95
CA VAL A 151 12.54 7.24 17.36
C VAL A 151 11.73 8.53 17.29
N MET A 152 10.45 8.46 16.92
CA MET A 152 9.55 9.62 16.88
C MET A 152 9.37 10.25 18.27
N VAL A 153 9.17 9.44 19.32
CA VAL A 153 9.06 9.93 20.70
C VAL A 153 10.39 10.48 21.20
N THR A 154 11.51 9.87 20.81
CA THR A 154 12.85 10.38 21.17
C THR A 154 13.12 11.76 20.55
N SER A 155 12.65 11.98 19.32
CA SER A 155 12.88 13.23 18.57
C SER A 155 11.96 14.36 19.02
N PHE A 156 10.66 14.08 19.18
CA PHE A 156 9.64 15.11 19.42
C PHE A 156 9.05 15.11 20.83
N GLY A 157 9.33 14.09 21.63
CA GLY A 157 8.66 13.86 22.91
C GLY A 157 7.29 13.18 22.75
N ARG A 158 6.83 12.47 23.80
CA ARG A 158 5.55 11.76 23.75
C ARG A 158 4.36 12.72 23.62
N ASP A 159 4.46 13.91 24.19
CA ASP A 159 3.36 14.87 24.25
C ASP A 159 3.06 15.54 22.90
N ALA A 160 3.96 15.41 21.92
CA ALA A 160 3.74 15.88 20.54
C ALA A 160 2.66 15.07 19.79
N PHE A 161 2.25 13.90 20.30
CA PHE A 161 1.31 13.01 19.62
C PHE A 161 0.03 12.82 20.43
N ASP A 162 -1.13 13.05 19.81
CA ASP A 162 -2.38 12.63 20.41
C ASP A 162 -2.48 11.08 20.51
N HIS A 163 -3.43 10.59 21.31
CA HIS A 163 -3.60 9.16 21.55
C HIS A 163 -3.91 8.36 20.26
N ARG A 164 -4.71 8.92 19.35
CA ARG A 164 -5.08 8.25 18.10
C ARG A 164 -3.87 8.18 17.18
N THR A 165 -3.24 9.32 16.91
CA THR A 165 -2.07 9.45 16.04
C THR A 165 -0.95 8.51 16.47
N PHE A 166 -0.62 8.49 17.77
CA PHE A 166 0.40 7.59 18.29
C PHE A 166 0.08 6.10 18.07
N ASN A 167 -1.19 5.70 18.26
CA ASN A 167 -1.59 4.29 18.12
C ASN A 167 -1.75 3.83 16.66
N THR A 168 -1.96 4.76 15.72
CA THR A 168 -2.11 4.44 14.29
C THR A 168 -0.87 4.77 13.46
N MET A 169 0.14 5.42 14.03
CA MET A 169 1.35 5.91 13.35
C MET A 169 1.95 4.90 12.38
N ASN A 170 2.28 3.69 12.83
CA ASN A 170 2.85 2.66 11.97
C ASN A 170 1.97 2.36 10.75
N GLU A 171 0.65 2.20 10.95
CA GLU A 171 -0.26 1.89 9.85
C GLU A 171 -0.39 3.06 8.88
N THR A 172 -0.49 4.29 9.40
CA THR A 172 -0.60 5.51 8.59
C THR A 172 0.65 5.72 7.74
N VAL A 173 1.83 5.60 8.35
CA VAL A 173 3.11 5.78 7.65
C VAL A 173 3.31 4.69 6.59
N VAL A 174 3.07 3.42 6.92
CA VAL A 174 3.18 2.32 5.94
C VAL A 174 2.25 2.53 4.75
N LYS A 175 1.02 3.01 4.98
CA LYS A 175 0.09 3.31 3.88
C LYS A 175 0.63 4.39 2.95
N GLU A 176 1.20 5.45 3.51
CA GLU A 176 1.76 6.54 2.71
C GLU A 176 3.02 6.10 1.96
N VAL A 177 3.94 5.38 2.61
CA VAL A 177 5.12 4.80 1.94
C VAL A 177 4.70 3.87 0.79
N ALA A 178 3.71 2.99 1.01
CA ALA A 178 3.21 2.12 -0.05
C ALA A 178 2.59 2.90 -1.21
N ARG A 179 1.89 4.01 -0.93
CA ARG A 179 1.35 4.91 -1.95
C ARG A 179 2.46 5.58 -2.75
N LEU A 180 3.49 6.12 -2.09
CA LEU A 180 4.63 6.76 -2.75
C LEU A 180 5.36 5.79 -3.68
N ILE A 181 5.59 4.55 -3.22
CA ILE A 181 6.16 3.50 -4.08
C ILE A 181 5.23 3.22 -5.26
N ALA A 182 3.92 3.05 -5.02
CA ALA A 182 2.96 2.71 -6.07
C ALA A 182 2.84 3.77 -7.17
N ILE A 183 2.98 5.07 -6.85
CA ILE A 183 2.95 6.17 -7.82
C ILE A 183 4.14 6.10 -8.78
N ASN A 184 5.28 5.56 -8.33
CA ASN A 184 6.51 5.46 -9.11
C ASN A 184 6.64 4.14 -9.88
N ILE A 185 5.59 3.30 -9.91
CA ILE A 185 5.59 2.07 -10.71
C ILE A 185 5.42 2.47 -12.18
N GLU A 186 6.51 2.42 -12.94
CA GLU A 186 6.47 2.51 -14.40
C GLU A 186 5.90 1.21 -14.99
N THR A 187 4.95 1.34 -15.92
CA THR A 187 4.35 0.20 -16.65
C THR A 187 4.34 0.37 -18.14
#